data_AF-A0A932WCI4-F1
#
_entry.id   AF-A0A932WCI4-F1
#
_cell.length_a   1.000
_cell.length_b   1.000
_cell.length_c   1.000
_cell.angle_alpha   90.00
_cell.angle_beta   90.00
_cell.angle_gamma   90.00
#
_symmetry.space_group_name_H-M   'P 1'
#
loop_
_entity.id
_entity.type
_entity.pdbx_description
1 polymer ?
#
loop_
_entity_poly.entity_id
_entity_poly.type
_entity_poly.pdbx_seq_one_letter_code
_entity_poly.pdbx_strand_id
1 'polypeptide(L)'
;MTTESLRKQLGGMPLFEAARVAGIKFSKEVLPEDKHVKVGKIKMHYLDWGNHGKPKYLLLHGGAQTAHMWDFFALAMRDNYHIVAVDQRGHGDTDWVDDGDYSAEAHVEDIDGFTDKIGFDKFNLQGLSMGGRNSYGFAAKHPKKVKALVIVDVGPDIQVEGRKRIQEFLEDTEVFESFDWLVERVKRYNPFRDERQIRGSLVNNLKQLSDGRWTWKHDRRRGIRRDRGGEFMGFRRLDTWCRGTTLSHSKRPCGSF
;
A
#
# COMPACT_ATOMS: atom_id res chain seq x y z
N MET A 1 10.90 -21.49 -3.25
CA MET A 1 11.73 -20.61 -2.40
C MET A 1 10.78 -19.65 -1.68
N THR A 2 10.88 -19.46 -0.37
CA THR A 2 10.03 -18.51 0.39
C THR A 2 10.56 -17.08 0.26
N THR A 3 9.72 -16.07 0.50
CA THR A 3 10.12 -14.66 0.50
C THR A 3 11.29 -14.38 1.44
N GLU A 4 11.29 -14.95 2.66
CA GLU A 4 12.40 -14.79 3.60
C GLU A 4 13.69 -15.48 3.14
N SER A 5 13.60 -16.65 2.48
CA SER A 5 14.79 -17.28 1.91
C SER A 5 15.39 -16.48 0.76
N LEU A 6 14.54 -15.88 -0.10
CA LEU A 6 14.97 -14.99 -1.17
C LEU A 6 15.57 -13.69 -0.62
N ARG A 7 14.95 -13.11 0.40
CA ARG A 7 15.45 -11.94 1.13
C ARG A 7 16.86 -12.18 1.66
N LYS A 8 17.09 -13.32 2.33
CA LYS A 8 18.42 -13.69 2.82
C LYS A 8 19.42 -13.88 1.68
N GLN A 9 19.03 -14.56 0.60
CA GLN A 9 19.87 -14.77 -0.57
C GLN A 9 20.31 -13.45 -1.22
N LEU A 10 19.44 -12.45 -1.25
CA LEU A 10 19.70 -11.13 -1.84
C LEU A 10 20.37 -10.14 -0.86
N GLY A 11 20.83 -10.61 0.30
CA GLY A 11 21.47 -9.77 1.33
C GLY A 11 20.52 -8.82 2.06
N GLY A 12 19.21 -9.07 1.99
CA GLY A 12 18.18 -8.29 2.65
C GLY A 12 18.07 -8.60 4.15
N MET A 13 17.82 -7.56 4.94
CA MET A 13 17.59 -7.69 6.38
C MET A 13 16.24 -8.39 6.65
N PRO A 14 16.21 -9.50 7.41
CA PRO A 14 14.98 -10.18 7.81
C PRO A 14 13.95 -9.24 8.43
N LEU A 15 12.66 -9.52 8.25
CA LEU A 15 11.59 -8.60 8.64
C LEU A 15 11.70 -8.14 10.11
N PHE A 16 11.86 -9.08 11.05
CA PHE A 16 11.87 -8.77 12.48
C PHE A 16 13.15 -8.05 12.92
N GLU A 17 14.29 -8.34 12.31
CA GLU A 17 15.53 -7.55 12.50
C GLU A 17 15.31 -6.12 12.00
N ALA A 18 14.76 -5.96 10.80
CA ALA A 18 14.49 -4.66 10.20
C ALA A 18 13.51 -3.83 11.03
N ALA A 19 12.46 -4.45 11.58
CA ALA A 19 11.52 -3.80 12.47
C ALA A 19 12.21 -3.30 13.75
N ARG A 20 13.08 -4.11 14.38
CA ARG A 20 13.83 -3.70 15.58
C ARG A 20 14.81 -2.56 15.31
N VAL A 21 15.55 -2.62 14.20
CA VAL A 21 16.47 -1.55 13.79
C VAL A 21 15.71 -0.25 13.53
N ALA A 22 14.49 -0.33 12.98
CA ALA A 22 13.61 0.82 12.80
C ALA A 22 12.91 1.29 14.10
N GLY A 23 13.20 0.67 15.26
CA GLY A 23 12.61 1.04 16.55
C GLY A 23 11.15 0.61 16.74
N ILE A 24 10.65 -0.30 15.90
CA ILE A 24 9.28 -0.81 15.98
C ILE A 24 9.17 -1.78 17.16
N LYS A 25 8.24 -1.50 18.06
CA LYS A 25 7.90 -2.39 19.19
C LYS A 25 6.74 -3.29 18.81
N PHE A 26 6.90 -4.59 19.00
CA PHE A 26 5.86 -5.60 18.77
C PHE A 26 6.01 -6.75 19.78
N SER A 27 4.91 -7.38 20.16
CA SER A 27 4.90 -8.39 21.23
C SER A 27 5.34 -9.78 20.77
N LYS A 28 5.16 -10.11 19.49
CA LYS A 28 5.42 -11.43 18.92
C LYS A 28 5.95 -11.31 17.49
N GLU A 29 6.95 -12.12 17.17
CA GLU A 29 7.37 -12.35 15.79
C GLU A 29 6.33 -13.21 15.09
N VAL A 30 5.50 -12.58 14.25
CA VAL A 30 4.46 -13.25 13.48
C VAL A 30 4.55 -12.78 12.04
N LEU A 31 4.52 -13.73 11.11
CA LEU A 31 4.37 -13.44 9.69
C LEU A 31 2.88 -13.48 9.33
N PRO A 32 2.44 -12.68 8.34
CA PRO A 32 1.07 -12.76 7.86
C PRO A 32 0.80 -14.07 7.12
N GLU A 33 -0.46 -14.48 7.11
CA GLU A 33 -0.94 -15.49 6.16
C GLU A 33 -1.12 -14.82 4.79
N ASP A 34 -0.45 -15.38 3.78
CA ASP A 34 -0.62 -15.03 2.36
C ASP A 34 -1.92 -15.64 1.85
N LYS A 35 -2.87 -14.79 1.47
CA LYS A 35 -4.23 -15.20 1.08
C LYS A 35 -4.65 -14.55 -0.22
N HIS A 36 -5.56 -15.22 -0.89
CA HIS A 36 -6.17 -14.72 -2.11
C HIS A 36 -7.69 -14.87 -2.04
N VAL A 37 -8.39 -13.93 -2.66
CA VAL A 37 -9.84 -13.96 -2.79
C VAL A 37 -10.27 -13.46 -4.16
N LYS A 38 -11.31 -14.06 -4.72
CA LYS A 38 -11.83 -13.66 -6.02
C LYS A 38 -12.88 -12.55 -5.86
N VAL A 39 -12.61 -11.39 -6.44
CA VAL A 39 -13.51 -10.22 -6.51
C VAL A 39 -13.83 -9.96 -7.97
N GLY A 40 -15.07 -10.28 -8.37
CA GLY A 40 -15.45 -10.30 -9.78
C GLY A 40 -14.56 -11.25 -10.60
N LYS A 41 -13.77 -10.68 -11.52
CA LYS A 41 -12.81 -11.42 -12.36
C LYS A 41 -11.38 -11.40 -11.83
N ILE A 42 -11.08 -10.57 -10.83
CA ILE A 42 -9.73 -10.35 -10.30
C ILE A 42 -9.51 -11.27 -9.10
N LYS A 43 -8.42 -12.04 -9.11
CA LYS A 43 -7.91 -12.69 -7.91
C LYS A 43 -7.04 -11.68 -7.16
N MET A 44 -7.55 -11.21 -6.02
CA MET A 44 -6.86 -10.24 -5.18
C MET A 44 -6.06 -10.96 -4.10
N HIS A 45 -4.78 -10.63 -3.98
CA HIS A 45 -3.89 -11.04 -2.91
C HIS A 45 -4.00 -10.09 -1.71
N TYR A 46 -3.86 -10.64 -0.51
CA TYR A 46 -3.78 -9.88 0.73
C TYR A 46 -3.02 -10.64 1.81
N LEU A 47 -2.45 -9.87 2.73
CA LEU A 47 -1.76 -10.33 3.93
C LEU A 47 -2.71 -10.22 5.12
N ASP A 48 -3.03 -11.36 5.73
CA ASP A 48 -3.84 -11.45 6.94
C ASP A 48 -2.94 -11.65 8.17
N TRP A 49 -2.89 -10.65 9.05
CA TRP A 49 -2.04 -10.67 10.24
C TRP A 49 -2.69 -11.34 11.46
N GLY A 50 -3.86 -11.95 11.26
CA GLY A 50 -4.59 -12.72 12.27
C GLY A 50 -5.36 -11.84 13.26
N ASN A 51 -5.65 -12.39 14.44
CA ASN A 51 -6.44 -11.76 15.49
C ASN A 51 -7.92 -11.47 15.11
N HIS A 52 -8.59 -12.44 14.48
CA HIS A 52 -9.93 -12.27 13.87
C HIS A 52 -11.04 -11.82 14.84
N GLY A 53 -10.85 -11.97 16.16
CA GLY A 53 -11.77 -11.47 17.18
C GLY A 53 -11.59 -9.99 17.56
N LYS A 54 -10.59 -9.31 17.00
CA LYS A 54 -10.28 -7.90 17.28
C LYS A 54 -10.94 -6.97 16.26
N PRO A 55 -11.04 -5.65 16.55
CA PRO A 55 -11.54 -4.68 15.58
C PRO A 55 -10.78 -4.75 14.25
N LYS A 56 -11.52 -4.74 13.14
CA LYS A 56 -11.00 -4.89 11.78
C LYS A 56 -10.28 -3.62 11.31
N TYR A 57 -9.14 -3.79 10.64
CA TYR A 57 -8.32 -2.70 10.11
C TYR A 57 -7.82 -3.08 8.71
N LEU A 58 -8.27 -2.34 7.70
CA LEU A 58 -7.86 -2.49 6.30
C LEU A 58 -6.79 -1.46 5.93
N LEU A 59 -5.71 -1.91 5.29
CA LEU A 59 -4.57 -1.10 4.88
C LEU A 59 -4.39 -1.13 3.35
N LEU A 60 -4.34 0.07 2.73
CA LEU A 60 -4.16 0.27 1.29
C LEU A 60 -2.82 0.95 1.00
N HIS A 61 -1.92 0.26 0.29
CA HIS A 61 -0.59 0.78 -0.07
C HIS A 61 -0.66 1.92 -1.11
N GLY A 62 0.47 2.62 -1.32
CA GLY A 62 0.64 3.63 -2.35
C GLY A 62 0.89 3.05 -3.75
N GLY A 63 0.97 3.91 -4.77
CA GLY A 63 1.26 3.46 -6.12
C GLY A 63 2.64 2.79 -6.21
N ALA A 64 2.76 1.75 -7.05
CA ALA A 64 3.99 0.98 -7.26
C ALA A 64 4.55 0.26 -6.01
N GLN A 65 3.75 0.17 -4.94
CA GLN A 65 4.05 -0.59 -3.73
C GLN A 65 3.21 -1.87 -3.67
N THR A 66 3.42 -2.65 -2.62
CA THR A 66 2.63 -3.84 -2.25
C THR A 66 2.11 -3.75 -0.82
N ALA A 67 1.27 -4.70 -0.42
CA ALA A 67 0.73 -4.87 0.93
C ALA A 67 1.83 -4.87 1.99
N HIS A 68 3.03 -5.34 1.64
CA HIS A 68 4.20 -5.39 2.51
C HIS A 68 4.75 -4.02 2.95
N MET A 69 4.31 -2.92 2.34
CA MET A 69 4.58 -1.56 2.86
C MET A 69 4.09 -1.41 4.32
N TRP A 70 3.10 -2.21 4.71
CA TRP A 70 2.48 -2.15 6.02
C TRP A 70 3.06 -3.12 7.04
N ASP A 71 4.07 -3.94 6.71
CA ASP A 71 4.57 -5.00 7.60
C ASP A 71 4.93 -4.48 9.01
N PHE A 72 5.65 -3.36 9.08
CA PHE A 72 6.04 -2.75 10.35
C PHE A 72 4.85 -2.21 11.15
N PHE A 73 3.91 -1.58 10.47
CA PHE A 73 2.69 -1.09 11.10
C PHE A 73 1.85 -2.26 11.64
N ALA A 74 1.69 -3.31 10.84
CA ALA A 74 0.93 -4.49 11.20
C ALA A 74 1.55 -5.21 12.40
N LEU A 75 2.87 -5.36 12.43
CA LEU A 75 3.60 -5.89 13.59
C LEU A 75 3.32 -5.09 14.88
N ALA A 76 3.37 -3.76 14.80
CA ALA A 76 3.14 -2.91 15.96
C ALA A 76 1.69 -2.91 16.45
N MET A 77 0.72 -3.08 15.53
CA MET A 77 -0.69 -2.84 15.82
C MET A 77 -1.53 -4.11 15.98
N ARG A 78 -1.00 -5.28 15.59
CA ARG A 78 -1.78 -6.54 15.56
C ARG A 78 -2.44 -6.89 16.88
N ASP A 79 -1.81 -6.63 18.03
CA ASP A 79 -2.41 -7.02 19.33
C ASP A 79 -3.76 -6.33 19.62
N ASN A 80 -3.99 -5.19 18.96
CA ASN A 80 -5.18 -4.39 19.11
C ASN A 80 -6.20 -4.59 17.98
N TYR A 81 -5.79 -5.13 16.83
CA TYR A 81 -6.61 -5.14 15.61
C TYR A 81 -6.46 -6.44 14.81
N HIS A 82 -7.53 -6.82 14.09
CA HIS A 82 -7.43 -7.75 12.96
C HIS A 82 -6.98 -6.95 11.75
N ILE A 83 -5.71 -7.09 11.38
CA ILE A 83 -5.09 -6.29 10.32
C ILE A 83 -5.06 -7.08 9.02
N VAL A 84 -5.61 -6.47 7.97
CA VAL A 84 -5.53 -6.96 6.59
C VAL A 84 -4.89 -5.88 5.73
N ALA A 85 -3.81 -6.23 5.03
CA ALA A 85 -3.19 -5.37 4.02
C ALA A 85 -3.40 -6.00 2.64
N VAL A 86 -3.97 -5.25 1.70
CA VAL A 86 -4.35 -5.77 0.38
C VAL A 86 -3.41 -5.27 -0.69
N ASP A 87 -3.03 -6.14 -1.61
CA ASP A 87 -2.46 -5.73 -2.89
C ASP A 87 -3.60 -5.23 -3.78
N GLN A 88 -3.62 -3.94 -4.07
CA GLN A 88 -4.66 -3.34 -4.91
C GLN A 88 -4.48 -3.79 -6.36
N ARG A 89 -5.55 -3.73 -7.18
CA ARG A 89 -5.51 -4.14 -8.60
C ARG A 89 -4.23 -3.68 -9.31
N GLY A 90 -3.63 -4.61 -10.07
CA GLY A 90 -2.39 -4.37 -10.80
C GLY A 90 -1.17 -4.10 -9.91
N HIS A 91 -1.13 -4.58 -8.67
CA HIS A 91 0.05 -4.52 -7.81
C HIS A 91 0.29 -5.84 -7.09
N GLY A 92 1.54 -6.04 -6.69
CA GLY A 92 1.98 -7.19 -5.92
C GLY A 92 1.57 -8.49 -6.59
N ASP A 93 0.91 -9.35 -5.82
CA ASP A 93 0.47 -10.66 -6.28
C ASP A 93 -1.04 -10.70 -6.61
N THR A 94 -1.69 -9.52 -6.66
CA THR A 94 -3.04 -9.36 -7.24
C THR A 94 -2.97 -9.35 -8.76
N ASP A 95 -3.95 -9.97 -9.40
CA ASP A 95 -4.07 -10.02 -10.85
C ASP A 95 -3.98 -8.61 -11.49
N TRP A 96 -3.37 -8.57 -12.66
CA TRP A 96 -3.38 -7.41 -13.54
C TRP A 96 -4.66 -7.44 -14.39
N VAL A 97 -5.18 -6.27 -14.78
CA VAL A 97 -6.44 -6.19 -15.55
C VAL A 97 -6.19 -5.95 -17.04
N ASP A 98 -6.82 -6.77 -17.89
CA ASP A 98 -6.59 -6.75 -19.34
C ASP A 98 -7.18 -5.53 -20.05
N ASP A 99 -8.29 -5.00 -19.52
CA ASP A 99 -8.94 -3.79 -20.01
C ASP A 99 -8.17 -2.50 -19.65
N GLY A 100 -7.15 -2.62 -18.79
CA GLY A 100 -6.34 -1.53 -18.29
C GLY A 100 -7.11 -0.51 -17.45
N ASP A 101 -8.25 -0.90 -16.85
CA ASP A 101 -9.01 -0.01 -15.98
C ASP A 101 -8.37 0.09 -14.59
N TYR A 102 -7.67 1.20 -14.38
CA TYR A 102 -7.06 1.58 -13.10
C TYR A 102 -7.66 2.87 -12.55
N SER A 103 -8.91 3.15 -12.90
CA SER A 103 -9.65 4.31 -12.40
C SER A 103 -9.88 4.23 -10.89
N ALA A 104 -10.10 5.39 -10.27
CA ALA A 104 -10.40 5.47 -8.85
C ALA A 104 -11.73 4.75 -8.53
N GLU A 105 -12.70 4.82 -9.44
CA GLU A 105 -13.98 4.12 -9.35
C GLU A 105 -13.79 2.60 -9.29
N ALA A 106 -12.96 2.05 -10.17
CA ALA A 106 -12.70 0.62 -10.20
C ALA A 106 -11.94 0.15 -8.94
N HIS A 107 -11.02 0.97 -8.42
CA HIS A 107 -10.39 0.70 -7.12
C HIS A 107 -11.42 0.70 -5.97
N VAL A 108 -12.38 1.63 -5.95
CA VAL A 108 -13.43 1.67 -4.92
C VAL A 108 -14.33 0.44 -4.97
N GLU A 109 -14.69 -0.01 -6.18
CA GLU A 109 -15.51 -1.21 -6.38
C GLU A 109 -14.78 -2.48 -5.94
N ASP A 110 -13.48 -2.58 -6.20
CA ASP A 110 -12.65 -3.68 -5.68
C ASP A 110 -12.61 -3.70 -4.16
N ILE A 111 -12.43 -2.54 -3.51
CA ILE A 111 -12.40 -2.47 -2.04
C ILE A 111 -13.74 -2.94 -1.46
N ASP A 112 -14.87 -2.53 -2.05
CA ASP A 112 -16.19 -2.94 -1.61
C ASP A 112 -16.39 -4.45 -1.76
N GLY A 113 -16.12 -4.99 -2.94
CA GLY A 113 -16.23 -6.42 -3.20
C GLY A 113 -15.25 -7.26 -2.39
N PHE A 114 -14.02 -6.79 -2.20
CA PHE A 114 -13.01 -7.43 -1.35
C PHE A 114 -13.49 -7.50 0.10
N THR A 115 -13.90 -6.36 0.66
CA THR A 115 -14.35 -6.29 2.06
C THR A 115 -15.58 -7.16 2.31
N ASP A 116 -16.53 -7.22 1.37
CA ASP A 116 -17.66 -8.14 1.45
C ASP A 116 -17.22 -9.61 1.49
N LYS A 117 -16.25 -9.99 0.65
CA LYS A 117 -15.76 -11.38 0.59
C LYS A 117 -15.02 -11.83 1.85
N ILE A 118 -14.29 -10.94 2.49
CA ILE A 118 -13.55 -11.24 3.73
C ILE A 118 -14.36 -10.92 5.00
N GLY A 119 -15.61 -10.49 4.85
CA GLY A 119 -16.52 -10.17 5.94
C GLY A 119 -16.14 -8.91 6.72
N PHE A 120 -15.58 -7.89 6.07
CA PHE A 120 -15.24 -6.59 6.67
C PHE A 120 -16.42 -5.62 6.57
N ASP A 121 -17.44 -5.82 7.40
CA ASP A 121 -18.68 -5.02 7.36
C ASP A 121 -18.56 -3.63 8.01
N LYS A 122 -17.66 -3.48 8.99
CA LYS A 122 -17.31 -2.21 9.63
C LYS A 122 -15.87 -2.23 10.14
N PHE A 123 -15.02 -1.33 9.66
CA PHE A 123 -13.57 -1.39 9.86
C PHE A 123 -12.90 -0.02 9.89
N ASN A 124 -11.68 0.04 10.42
CA ASN A 124 -10.81 1.20 10.24
C ASN A 124 -10.10 1.08 8.89
N LEU A 125 -10.01 2.18 8.15
CA LEU A 125 -9.40 2.22 6.83
C LEU A 125 -8.19 3.17 6.85
N GLN A 126 -7.03 2.70 6.42
CA GLN A 126 -5.85 3.52 6.26
C GLN A 126 -5.26 3.38 4.85
N GLY A 127 -4.96 4.51 4.23
CA GLY A 127 -4.43 4.54 2.88
C GLY A 127 -3.24 5.50 2.72
N LEU A 128 -2.21 5.04 2.01
CA LEU A 128 -1.05 5.85 1.63
C LEU A 128 -1.16 6.29 0.17
N SER A 129 -0.93 7.57 -0.12
CA SER A 129 -0.86 8.09 -1.50
C SER A 129 -2.04 7.66 -2.38
N MET A 130 -1.82 6.82 -3.40
CA MET A 130 -2.88 6.17 -4.18
C MET A 130 -3.94 5.48 -3.30
N GLY A 131 -3.52 4.66 -2.33
CA GLY A 131 -4.42 4.04 -1.37
C GLY A 131 -5.18 5.04 -0.51
N GLY A 132 -4.60 6.21 -0.22
CA GLY A 132 -5.29 7.31 0.46
C GLY A 132 -6.41 7.90 -0.40
N ARG A 133 -6.17 8.14 -1.69
CA ARG A 133 -7.20 8.58 -2.65
C ARG A 133 -8.34 7.57 -2.80
N ASN A 134 -7.98 6.30 -2.94
CA ASN A 134 -8.96 5.22 -3.00
C ASN A 134 -9.78 5.15 -1.71
N SER A 135 -9.15 5.42 -0.56
CA SER A 135 -9.85 5.47 0.73
C SER A 135 -10.83 6.64 0.84
N TYR A 136 -10.51 7.81 0.27
CA TYR A 136 -11.47 8.93 0.17
C TYR A 136 -12.71 8.53 -0.64
N GLY A 137 -12.50 8.00 -1.85
CA GLY A 137 -13.59 7.56 -2.72
C GLY A 137 -14.45 6.49 -2.05
N PHE A 138 -13.82 5.52 -1.39
CA PHE A 138 -14.51 4.44 -0.70
C PHE A 138 -15.33 4.98 0.48
N ALA A 139 -14.75 5.81 1.35
CA ALA A 139 -15.45 6.37 2.50
C ALA A 139 -16.64 7.26 2.08
N ALA A 140 -16.51 7.99 0.97
CA ALA A 140 -17.60 8.82 0.43
C ALA A 140 -18.78 7.98 -0.11
N LYS A 141 -18.51 6.82 -0.72
CA LYS A 141 -19.53 5.92 -1.28
C LYS A 141 -20.11 4.95 -0.23
N HIS A 142 -19.31 4.52 0.74
CA HIS A 142 -19.66 3.51 1.76
C HIS A 142 -19.44 3.99 3.20
N PRO A 143 -19.98 5.16 3.62
CA PRO A 143 -19.67 5.76 4.93
C PRO A 143 -20.07 4.88 6.13
N LYS A 144 -21.04 3.98 5.95
CA LYS A 144 -21.48 3.07 7.03
C LYS A 144 -20.46 1.96 7.33
N LYS A 145 -19.61 1.60 6.37
CA LYS A 145 -18.56 0.58 6.53
C LYS A 145 -17.29 1.13 7.19
N VAL A 146 -17.05 2.44 7.11
CA VAL A 146 -15.83 3.07 7.63
C VAL A 146 -16.04 3.57 9.06
N LYS A 147 -15.36 2.95 10.02
CA LYS A 147 -15.35 3.36 11.43
C LYS A 147 -14.43 4.54 11.69
N ALA A 148 -13.26 4.53 11.07
CA ALA A 148 -12.25 5.59 11.12
C ALA A 148 -11.48 5.58 9.80
N LEU A 149 -11.04 6.76 9.37
CA LEU A 149 -10.26 6.95 8.15
C LEU A 149 -8.92 7.61 8.50
N VAL A 150 -7.81 6.99 8.07
CA VAL A 150 -6.46 7.53 8.23
C VAL A 150 -5.84 7.71 6.85
N ILE A 151 -5.40 8.93 6.55
CA ILE A 151 -4.79 9.27 5.27
C ILE A 151 -3.32 9.58 5.49
N VAL A 152 -2.45 8.94 4.72
CA VAL A 152 -1.01 9.10 4.81
C VAL A 152 -0.50 9.72 3.51
N ASP A 153 0.11 10.90 3.64
CA ASP A 153 0.90 11.58 2.61
C ASP A 153 0.16 11.77 1.27
N VAL A 154 -1.10 12.21 1.34
CA VAL A 154 -1.88 12.67 0.19
C VAL A 154 -2.96 13.65 0.60
N GLY A 155 -3.16 14.67 -0.22
CA GLY A 155 -4.27 15.61 -0.11
C GLY A 155 -5.35 15.34 -1.17
N PRO A 156 -6.46 16.11 -1.11
CA PRO A 156 -7.49 16.09 -2.15
C PRO A 156 -6.91 16.46 -3.53
N ASP A 157 -6.01 17.45 -3.56
CA ASP A 157 -5.36 17.93 -4.78
C ASP A 157 -4.05 17.20 -5.08
N ILE A 158 -3.76 17.02 -6.37
CA ILE A 158 -2.53 16.40 -6.84
C ILE A 158 -1.47 17.47 -7.11
N GLN A 159 -0.37 17.43 -6.38
CA GLN A 159 0.84 18.19 -6.71
C GLN A 159 1.48 17.60 -7.98
N VAL A 160 1.39 18.32 -9.11
CA VAL A 160 1.83 17.86 -10.43
C VAL A 160 3.32 17.50 -10.46
N GLU A 161 4.18 18.34 -9.89
CA GLU A 161 5.65 18.12 -9.86
C GLU A 161 6.07 16.90 -9.02
N GLY A 162 5.32 16.58 -7.95
CA GLY A 162 5.53 15.36 -7.18
C GLY A 162 5.19 14.11 -7.98
N ARG A 163 4.08 14.15 -8.72
CA ARG A 163 3.63 13.04 -9.60
C ARG A 163 4.66 12.74 -10.69
N LYS A 164 5.19 13.78 -11.33
CA LYS A 164 6.15 13.65 -12.44
C LYS A 164 7.45 12.94 -12.03
N ARG A 165 8.04 13.33 -10.90
CA ARG A 165 9.27 12.68 -10.37
C ARG A 165 9.10 11.19 -10.10
N ILE A 166 7.94 10.79 -9.55
CA ILE A 166 7.63 9.37 -9.30
C ILE A 166 7.46 8.62 -10.62
N GLN A 167 6.78 9.23 -11.59
CA GLN A 167 6.57 8.64 -12.91
C GLN A 167 7.90 8.40 -13.64
N GLU A 168 8.77 9.41 -13.71
CA GLU A 168 10.09 9.31 -14.35
C GLU A 168 10.95 8.20 -13.72
N PHE A 169 10.93 8.05 -12.39
CA PHE A 169 11.66 6.97 -11.73
C PHE A 169 11.17 5.57 -12.14
N LEU A 170 9.85 5.39 -12.29
CA LEU A 170 9.22 4.11 -12.63
C LEU A 170 9.38 3.76 -14.11
N GLU A 171 9.25 4.75 -15.01
CA GLU A 171 9.43 4.57 -16.45
C GLU A 171 10.87 4.17 -16.80
N ASP A 172 11.86 4.65 -16.06
CA ASP A 172 13.28 4.31 -16.26
C ASP A 172 13.69 2.91 -15.74
N THR A 173 12.79 2.15 -15.12
CA THR A 173 13.14 0.91 -14.40
C THR A 173 12.23 -0.28 -14.76
N GLU A 174 11.85 -0.39 -16.03
CA GLU A 174 10.85 -1.35 -16.48
C GLU A 174 11.27 -2.81 -16.34
N VAL A 175 12.44 -3.13 -16.88
CA VAL A 175 13.12 -4.41 -16.74
C VAL A 175 14.59 -4.09 -16.55
N PHE A 176 15.21 -4.67 -15.54
CA PHE A 176 16.59 -4.38 -15.19
C PHE A 176 17.38 -5.66 -14.97
N GLU A 177 18.67 -5.60 -15.30
CA GLU A 177 19.53 -6.78 -15.45
C GLU A 177 19.92 -7.40 -14.11
N SER A 178 20.00 -6.60 -13.03
CA SER A 178 20.39 -7.10 -11.72
C SER A 178 19.65 -6.40 -10.58
N PHE A 179 19.41 -7.17 -9.52
CA PHE A 179 18.84 -6.65 -8.28
C PHE A 179 19.74 -5.56 -7.67
N ASP A 180 21.06 -5.77 -7.70
CA ASP A 180 22.05 -4.82 -7.19
C ASP A 180 22.02 -3.48 -7.93
N TRP A 181 21.80 -3.48 -9.24
CA TRP A 181 21.66 -2.25 -10.02
C TRP A 181 20.52 -1.37 -9.49
N LEU A 182 19.37 -1.97 -9.17
CA LEU A 182 18.24 -1.23 -8.60
C LEU A 182 18.52 -0.79 -7.16
N VAL A 183 19.19 -1.61 -6.34
CA VAL A 183 19.61 -1.23 -4.98
C VAL A 183 20.46 0.04 -5.01
N GLU A 184 21.44 0.11 -5.91
CA GLU A 184 22.29 1.29 -6.06
C GLU A 184 21.50 2.52 -6.54
N ARG A 185 20.51 2.34 -7.43
CA ARG A 185 19.62 3.43 -7.85
C ARG A 185 18.77 3.94 -6.68
N VAL A 186 18.22 3.05 -5.86
CA VAL A 186 17.42 3.43 -4.68
C VAL A 186 18.30 4.10 -3.62
N LYS A 187 19.53 3.62 -3.38
CA LYS A 187 20.49 4.27 -2.48
C LYS A 187 20.84 5.70 -2.91
N ARG A 188 21.00 5.96 -4.22
CA ARG A 188 21.21 7.33 -4.70
C ARG A 188 20.03 8.26 -4.39
N TYR A 189 18.81 7.72 -4.43
CA TYR A 189 17.60 8.49 -4.10
C TYR A 189 17.40 8.66 -2.58
N ASN A 190 17.79 7.66 -1.78
CA ASN A 190 17.68 7.68 -0.32
C ASN A 190 18.98 7.21 0.35
N PRO A 191 20.02 8.06 0.40
CA PRO A 191 21.37 7.68 0.84
C PRO A 191 21.46 7.37 2.33
N PHE A 192 20.46 7.77 3.13
CA PHE A 192 20.44 7.56 4.57
C PHE A 192 19.83 6.22 4.98
N ARG A 193 19.21 5.48 4.04
CA ARG A 193 18.58 4.21 4.33
C ARG A 193 19.60 3.08 4.24
N ASP A 194 19.65 2.26 5.28
CA ASP A 194 20.51 1.07 5.33
C ASP A 194 20.27 0.15 4.12
N GLU A 195 21.36 -0.29 3.48
CA GLU A 195 21.27 -1.08 2.25
C GLU A 195 20.56 -2.41 2.46
N ARG A 196 20.79 -3.08 3.60
CA ARG A 196 20.13 -4.36 3.90
C ARG A 196 18.62 -4.14 4.07
N GLN A 197 18.18 -3.00 4.60
CA GLN A 197 16.77 -2.63 4.61
C GLN A 197 16.21 -2.34 3.21
N ILE A 198 16.97 -1.66 2.35
CA ILE A 198 16.58 -1.43 0.94
C ILE A 198 16.35 -2.77 0.25
N ARG A 199 17.38 -3.64 0.27
CA ARG A 199 17.34 -5.00 -0.28
C ARG A 199 16.15 -5.78 0.26
N GLY A 200 15.95 -5.76 1.58
CA GLY A 200 14.84 -6.46 2.23
C GLY A 200 13.47 -5.99 1.74
N SER A 201 13.27 -4.68 1.56
CA SER A 201 11.99 -4.15 1.06
C SER A 201 11.77 -4.37 -0.43
N LEU A 202 12.83 -4.39 -1.25
CA LEU A 202 12.72 -4.58 -2.69
C LEU A 202 12.26 -5.99 -3.05
N VAL A 203 12.62 -7.01 -2.26
CA VAL A 203 12.15 -8.39 -2.46
C VAL A 203 10.62 -8.48 -2.56
N ASN A 204 9.91 -7.66 -1.78
CA ASN A 204 8.45 -7.65 -1.74
C ASN A 204 7.79 -6.87 -2.88
N ASN A 205 8.56 -6.14 -3.68
CA ASN A 205 8.07 -5.28 -4.77
C ASN A 205 8.46 -5.77 -6.17
N LEU A 206 9.33 -6.78 -6.24
CA LEU A 206 9.95 -7.23 -7.48
C LEU A 206 9.66 -8.71 -7.73
N LYS A 207 9.73 -9.09 -9.01
CA LYS A 207 9.73 -10.48 -9.45
C LYS A 207 10.87 -10.70 -10.44
N GLN A 208 11.49 -11.87 -10.35
CA GLN A 208 12.47 -12.31 -11.34
C GLN A 208 11.76 -12.96 -12.52
N LEU A 209 12.16 -12.59 -13.73
CA LEU A 209 11.71 -13.16 -14.98
C LEU A 209 12.43 -14.48 -15.27
N SER A 210 11.90 -15.28 -16.19
CA SER A 210 12.47 -16.57 -16.57
C SER A 210 13.87 -16.47 -17.18
N ASP A 211 14.22 -15.31 -17.75
CA ASP A 211 15.54 -15.01 -18.29
C ASP A 211 16.53 -14.46 -17.25
N GLY A 212 16.13 -14.41 -15.97
CA GLY A 212 16.95 -13.97 -14.85
C GLY A 212 16.91 -12.45 -14.59
N ARG A 213 16.34 -11.65 -15.50
CA ARG A 213 16.14 -10.21 -15.28
C ARG A 213 15.05 -9.96 -14.25
N TRP A 214 14.93 -8.72 -13.79
CA TRP A 214 13.97 -8.33 -12.76
C TRP A 214 12.99 -7.28 -13.28
N THR A 215 11.78 -7.31 -12.76
CA THR A 215 10.75 -6.30 -13.02
C THR A 215 9.91 -6.04 -11.77
N TRP A 216 9.14 -4.97 -11.79
CA TRP A 216 8.21 -4.63 -10.73
C TRP A 216 7.00 -5.56 -10.69
N LYS A 217 6.41 -5.72 -9.50
CA LYS A 217 5.13 -6.41 -9.31
C LYS A 217 3.90 -5.54 -9.60
N HIS A 218 4.05 -4.34 -10.17
CA HIS A 218 2.90 -3.51 -10.58
C HIS A 218 2.73 -3.50 -12.10
N ASP A 219 1.48 -3.42 -12.57
CA ASP A 219 1.16 -3.31 -13.99
C ASP A 219 1.52 -1.92 -14.51
N ARG A 220 2.28 -1.90 -15.60
CA ARG A 220 2.78 -0.70 -16.26
C ARG A 220 1.70 0.03 -17.06
N ARG A 221 0.62 -0.65 -17.47
CA ARG A 221 -0.51 -0.04 -18.19
C ARG A 221 -1.24 1.03 -17.37
N ARG A 222 -1.01 1.05 -16.05
CA ARG A 222 -1.49 2.08 -15.12
C ARG A 222 -1.13 3.52 -15.51
N GLY A 223 0.01 3.73 -16.19
CA GLY A 223 0.44 5.06 -16.65
C GLY A 223 -0.06 5.46 -18.04
N ILE A 224 -0.59 4.51 -18.83
CA ILE A 224 -0.77 4.66 -20.28
C ILE A 224 -2.15 5.24 -20.66
N ARG A 225 -3.17 5.10 -19.80
CA ARG A 225 -4.48 5.73 -20.02
C ARG A 225 -4.62 7.05 -19.28
N ARG A 226 -4.56 8.14 -20.05
CA ARG A 226 -4.93 9.50 -19.66
C ARG A 226 -6.21 9.47 -18.82
N ASP A 227 -6.17 10.15 -17.67
CA ASP A 227 -7.35 10.62 -16.94
C ASP A 227 -8.37 11.10 -17.98
N ARG A 228 -9.43 10.32 -18.23
CA ARG A 228 -10.53 10.76 -19.09
C ARG A 228 -11.36 11.73 -18.28
N GLY A 229 -10.84 12.94 -18.07
CA GLY A 229 -11.54 14.18 -17.72
C GLY A 229 -12.81 14.07 -16.87
N GLY A 230 -12.86 13.12 -15.94
CA GLY A 230 -14.00 12.90 -15.08
C GLY A 230 -13.75 13.71 -13.83
N GLU A 231 -14.42 14.86 -13.70
CA GLU A 231 -14.51 15.53 -12.42
C GLU A 231 -14.99 14.50 -11.39
N PHE A 232 -14.11 14.18 -10.43
CA PHE A 232 -14.42 13.25 -9.36
C PHE A 232 -15.54 13.86 -8.51
N MET A 233 -16.78 13.42 -8.74
CA MET A 233 -17.98 13.89 -8.03
C MET A 233 -17.90 13.68 -6.51
N GLY A 234 -16.95 12.86 -6.03
CA GLY A 234 -16.72 12.58 -4.62
C GLY A 234 -16.16 13.75 -3.80
N PHE A 235 -15.46 14.72 -4.42
CA PHE A 235 -14.86 15.81 -3.65
C PHE A 235 -15.89 16.77 -3.04
N ARG A 236 -17.01 17.04 -3.73
CA ARG A 236 -18.07 17.91 -3.21
C ARG A 236 -18.76 17.36 -1.94
N ARG A 237 -18.65 16.05 -1.67
CA ARG A 237 -19.21 15.40 -0.46
C ARG A 237 -18.22 15.31 0.71
N LEU A 238 -16.92 15.40 0.47
CA LEU A 238 -15.92 15.46 1.54
C LEU A 238 -15.96 16.82 2.27
N ASP A 239 -16.25 17.90 1.53
CA ASP A 239 -16.46 19.24 2.11
C ASP A 239 -17.61 19.28 3.12
N THR A 240 -18.66 18.48 2.94
CA THR A 240 -19.77 18.39 3.90
C THR A 240 -19.44 17.51 5.10
N TRP A 241 -18.59 16.50 4.97
CA TRP A 241 -18.13 15.66 6.08
C TRP A 241 -17.15 16.41 7.00
N CYS A 242 -16.19 17.14 6.43
CA CYS A 242 -15.27 17.98 7.21
C CYS A 242 -15.97 19.12 7.96
N ARG A 243 -17.09 19.64 7.45
CA ARG A 243 -17.90 20.67 8.14
C ARG A 243 -18.75 20.12 9.28
N GLY A 244 -19.07 18.82 9.29
CA GLY A 244 -19.87 18.17 10.33
C GLY A 244 -19.07 17.65 11.52
N THR A 245 -17.74 17.66 11.45
CA THR A 245 -16.86 17.15 12.49
C THR A 245 -15.96 18.29 12.96
N THR A 246 -16.23 18.86 14.14
CA THR A 246 -15.33 19.81 14.79
C THR A 246 -13.98 19.14 15.04
N LEU A 247 -13.03 19.36 14.13
CA LEU A 247 -11.63 19.02 14.31
C LEU A 247 -11.07 19.88 15.45
N SER A 248 -10.99 19.33 16.66
CA SER A 248 -10.25 19.94 17.76
C SER A 248 -8.75 19.89 17.42
N HIS A 249 -8.26 20.94 16.76
CA HIS A 249 -6.84 21.18 16.60
C HIS A 249 -6.26 21.61 17.95
N SER A 250 -5.83 20.66 18.79
CA SER A 250 -4.94 20.99 19.90
C SER A 250 -3.53 21.20 19.36
N LYS A 251 -3.22 22.43 18.93
CA LYS A 251 -1.83 22.88 18.80
C LYS A 251 -1.23 22.98 20.20
N ARG A 252 -0.42 22.01 20.62
CA ARG A 252 0.53 22.25 21.72
C ARG A 252 1.79 22.87 21.11
N PRO A 253 2.30 24.00 21.63
CA PRO A 253 3.59 24.54 21.21
C PRO A 253 4.71 23.59 21.64
N CYS A 254 5.70 23.38 20.78
CA CYS A 254 6.97 22.77 21.17
C CYS A 254 7.64 23.66 22.21
N GLY A 255 7.71 23.17 23.46
CA GLY A 255 8.61 23.69 24.47
C GLY A 255 9.98 23.04 24.27
N SER A 256 11.00 23.87 24.17
CA SER A 256 12.42 23.55 24.20
C SER A 256 12.82 22.86 25.52
N PHE A 257 13.43 21.67 25.41
CA PHE A 257 14.49 21.14 26.27
C PHE A 257 15.32 20.15 25.46
#